data_AF-A0A963GUK8-F1
#
_entry.id   AF-A0A963GUK8-F1
#
_cell.length_a   1.000
_cell.length_b   1.000
_cell.length_c   1.000
_cell.angle_alpha   90.00
_cell.angle_beta   90.00
_cell.angle_gamma   90.00
#
_symmetry.space_group_name_H-M   'P 1'
#
loop_
_entity.id
_entity.type
_entity.pdbx_description
1 polymer ?
#
loop_
_entity_poly.entity_id
_entity_poly.type
_entity_poly.pdbx_seq_one_letter_code
_entity_poly.pdbx_strand_id
1 'polypeptide(L)' 'MAHRARLLQEGQRALSLADGQGRNSVWLAEQGLEAIHQDSRLLIADESD' A
#
# COMPACT_ATOMS: atom_id res chain seq x y z
N MET A 1 1.21 14.60 -4.37
CA MET A 1 1.08 13.39 -5.24
C MET A 1 0.12 13.57 -6.41
N ALA A 2 -0.87 14.48 -6.34
CA ALA A 2 -1.91 14.65 -7.37
C ALA A 2 -1.44 14.84 -8.84
N HIS A 3 -0.27 15.44 -9.09
CA HIS A 3 0.22 15.67 -10.47
C HIS A 3 0.41 14.36 -11.27
N ARG A 4 0.76 13.26 -10.59
CA ARG A 4 1.05 11.97 -11.24
C ARG A 4 -0.16 11.03 -11.28
N ALA A 5 -1.29 11.42 -10.68
CA ALA A 5 -2.49 10.59 -10.63
C ALA A 5 -2.99 10.20 -12.03
N ARG A 6 -2.80 11.07 -13.05
CA ARG A 6 -3.15 10.76 -14.45
C ARG A 6 -2.37 9.59 -15.06
N LEU A 7 -1.27 9.17 -14.44
CA LEU A 7 -0.49 8.02 -14.89
C LEU A 7 -1.06 6.69 -14.39
N LEU A 8 -1.95 6.74 -13.39
CA LEU A 8 -2.63 5.59 -12.83
C LEU A 8 -3.85 5.32 -13.71
N GLN A 9 -3.82 4.20 -14.43
CA GLN A 9 -4.88 3.81 -15.34
C GLN A 9 -5.76 2.74 -14.70
N GLU A 10 -7.06 2.82 -14.96
CA GLU A 10 -8.03 1.82 -14.49
C GLU A 10 -7.63 0.41 -14.92
N GLY A 11 -7.80 -0.57 -14.03
CA GLY A 11 -7.46 -1.97 -14.28
C GLY A 11 -5.98 -2.31 -14.14
N GLN A 12 -5.11 -1.34 -13.84
CA GLN A 12 -3.73 -1.63 -13.45
C GLN A 12 -3.65 -2.18 -12.02
N ARG A 13 -2.60 -2.97 -11.77
CA ARG A 13 -2.31 -3.52 -10.44
C ARG A 13 -1.29 -2.66 -9.71
N ALA A 14 -1.49 -2.44 -8.42
CA ALA A 14 -0.56 -1.72 -7.56
C ALA A 14 -0.27 -2.51 -6.27
N LEU A 15 0.99 -2.52 -5.85
CA LEU A 15 1.41 -3.06 -4.54
C LEU A 15 1.72 -1.91 -3.60
N SER A 16 1.01 -1.85 -2.47
CA SER A 16 1.21 -0.89 -1.40
C SER A 16 2.02 -1.54 -0.28
N LEU A 17 3.21 -1.00 -0.01
CA LEU A 17 4.14 -1.50 1.01
C LEU A 17 4.07 -0.60 2.25
N ALA A 18 4.10 -1.22 3.44
CA ALA A 18 4.03 -0.50 4.70
C ALA A 18 2.81 0.45 4.77
N ASP A 19 1.67 -0.02 4.28
CA ASP A 19 0.42 0.71 4.20
C ASP A 19 -0.25 0.91 5.56
N GLY A 20 0.12 0.11 6.56
CA GLY A 20 -0.29 0.22 7.95
C GLY A 20 -1.81 0.24 8.15
N GLN A 21 -2.41 1.43 8.10
CA GLN A 21 -3.86 1.63 8.20
C GLN A 21 -4.61 1.46 6.86
N GLY A 22 -3.90 1.13 5.77
CA GLY A 22 -4.51 0.88 4.46
C GLY A 22 -4.91 2.14 3.69
N ARG A 23 -4.43 3.33 4.09
CA ARG A 23 -4.86 4.60 3.48
C ARG A 23 -4.36 4.75 2.04
N ASN A 24 -3.21 4.16 1.71
CA ASN A 24 -2.66 4.24 0.36
C ASN A 24 -3.38 3.28 -0.58
N SER A 25 -3.65 2.05 -0.15
CA SER A 25 -4.40 1.07 -0.95
C SER A 25 -5.84 1.50 -1.19
N VAL A 26 -6.52 2.13 -0.22
CA VAL A 26 -7.85 2.72 -0.43
C VAL A 26 -7.79 3.81 -1.51
N TRP A 27 -6.87 4.76 -1.40
CA TRP A 27 -6.73 5.83 -2.39
C TRP A 27 -6.42 5.27 -3.80
N LEU A 28 -5.56 4.24 -3.90
CA LEU A 28 -5.24 3.56 -5.16
C LEU A 28 -6.47 2.86 -5.75
N ALA A 29 -7.28 2.19 -4.93
CA ALA A 29 -8.53 1.56 -5.38
C ALA A 29 -9.55 2.61 -5.87
N GLU A 30 -9.64 3.76 -5.21
CA GLU A 30 -10.47 4.89 -5.67
C GLU A 30 -9.99 5.48 -7.02
N GLN A 31 -8.72 5.29 -7.38
CA GLN A 31 -8.20 5.65 -8.71
C GLN A 31 -8.46 4.55 -9.77
N GLY A 32 -9.15 3.46 -9.42
CA GLY A 32 -9.50 2.37 -10.34
C GLY A 32 -8.45 1.25 -10.45
N LEU A 33 -7.50 1.18 -9.51
CA LEU A 33 -6.45 0.16 -9.50
C LEU A 33 -6.83 -1.03 -8.63
N GLU A 34 -6.39 -2.22 -9.04
CA GLU A 34 -6.40 -3.40 -8.19
C GLU A 34 -5.21 -3.31 -7.21
N ALA A 35 -5.50 -2.82 -6.01
CA ALA A 35 -4.49 -2.60 -4.97
C ALA A 35 -4.33 -3.82 -4.07
N ILE A 36 -3.10 -4.32 -3.97
CA ILE A 36 -2.66 -5.33 -3.00
C ILE A 36 -1.85 -4.59 -1.93
N HIS A 37 -2.09 -4.87 -0.63
CA HIS A 37 -1.30 -4.28 0.45
C HIS A 37 -0.46 -5.34 1.16
N GLN A 38 0.75 -4.96 1.57
CA GLN A 38 1.64 -5.82 2.35
C GLN A 38 2.28 -5.01 3.48
N ASP A 39 2.00 -5.45 4.70
CA ASP A 39 2.63 -4.93 5.91
C ASP A 39 3.47 -6.01 6.57
N SER A 40 4.71 -5.66 6.90
CA SER A 40 5.57 -6.51 7.72
C SER A 40 5.42 -6.10 9.18
N ARG A 41 4.98 -7.03 10.03
CA ARG A 41 5.09 -6.84 11.48
C ARG A 41 6.53 -7.10 11.90
N LEU A 42 7.17 -6.11 12.51
CA LEU A 42 8.48 -6.32 13.13
C LEU A 42 8.30 -7.27 14.32
N LEU A 43 8.98 -8.42 14.28
CA LEU A 43 9.17 -9.25 15.45
C LEU A 43 10.44 -8.76 16.13
N ILE A 44 10.30 -8.11 17.27
CA ILE A 44 11.42 -7.87 18.17
C ILE A 44 11.51 -9.14 19.02
N ALA A 45 12.55 -9.93 18.79
CA ALA A 45 12.92 -10.99 19.74
C ALA A 45 13.44 -10.29 20.99
N ASP A 46 12.77 -10.50 22.11
CA ASP A 46 13.29 -10.11 23.42
C ASP A 46 14.37 -11.12 23.78
N GLU A 47 15.63 -10.74 23.58
CA GLU A 47 16.78 -11.51 24.06
C GLU A 47 16.91 -11.21 25.57
N SER A 48 16.07 -11.85 26.36
CA SER A 48 16.27 -11.95 27.82
C SER A 48 17.11 -13.17 28.13
N ASP A 49 18.36 -12.93 28.56
CA ASP A 49 19.24 -13.89 29.25
C ASP A 49 18.80 -14.08 30.72
#